data_AF-A0A0A3VZC4-F1
#
_entry.id   AF-A0A0A3VZC4-F1
#
_cell.length_a   1.000
_cell.length_b   1.000
_cell.length_c   1.000
_cell.angle_alpha   90.00
_cell.angle_beta   90.00
_cell.angle_gamma   90.00
#
_symmetry.space_group_name_H-M   'P 1'
#
loop_
_entity.id
_entity.type
_entity.pdbx_description
1 polymer ?
#
loop_
_entity_poly.entity_id
_entity_poly.type
_entity_poly.pdbx_seq_one_letter_code
_entity_poly.pdbx_strand_id
1 'polypeptide(L)'
;MVNTESFSIATLIYARLRRVSGRVIDAIYLSENSDYAEHVIALAEATRDPELLRLVEKFKDVFEFSSDSNISQKAGSQQKNNDELLKVEPTEDDIYRAQVSHHYIGALR
;
A
#
# COMPACT_ATOMS: atom_id res chain seq x y z
N MET A 1 2.80 17.32 10.31
CA MET A 1 1.64 16.97 11.17
C MET A 1 0.58 16.43 10.23
N VAL A 2 0.16 15.17 10.38
CA VAL A 2 -0.81 14.56 9.47
C VAL A 2 -2.13 15.30 9.56
N ASN A 3 -2.69 15.72 8.43
CA ASN A 3 -4.04 16.26 8.41
C ASN A 3 -5.02 15.12 8.74
N THR A 4 -5.67 15.19 9.91
CA THR A 4 -6.66 14.20 10.37
C THR A 4 -7.77 13.98 9.34
N GLU A 5 -8.13 15.06 8.62
CA GLU A 5 -8.88 15.09 7.36
C GLU A 5 -8.45 14.00 6.37
N SER A 6 -7.25 14.24 5.82
CA SER A 6 -6.63 13.43 4.78
C SER A 6 -6.44 11.98 5.22
N PHE A 7 -5.96 11.75 6.45
CA PHE A 7 -5.77 10.40 6.99
C PHE A 7 -7.09 9.63 7.10
N SER A 8 -8.15 10.28 7.59
CA SER A 8 -9.47 9.63 7.69
C SER A 8 -9.95 9.17 6.32
N ILE A 9 -9.79 10.00 5.28
CA ILE A 9 -10.16 9.62 3.91
C ILE A 9 -9.24 8.52 3.37
N ALA A 10 -7.93 8.59 3.62
CA ALA A 10 -6.96 7.56 3.25
C ALA A 10 -7.31 6.18 3.82
N THR A 11 -7.78 6.10 5.07
CA THR A 11 -8.24 4.83 5.66
C THR A 11 -9.49 4.27 4.98
N LEU A 12 -10.41 5.13 4.54
CA LEU A 12 -11.60 4.71 3.78
C LEU A 12 -11.21 4.20 2.38
N ILE A 13 -10.27 4.88 1.71
CA ILE A 13 -9.69 4.43 0.44
C ILE A 13 -9.06 3.05 0.63
N TYR A 14 -8.22 2.87 1.65
CA TYR A 14 -7.63 1.57 1.99
C TYR A 14 -8.69 0.48 2.16
N ALA A 15 -9.71 0.72 2.99
CA ALA A 15 -10.75 -0.26 3.26
C ALA A 15 -11.53 -0.65 2.00
N ARG A 16 -11.84 0.33 1.13
CA ARG A 16 -12.56 0.08 -0.12
C ARG A 16 -11.67 -0.64 -1.14
N LEU A 17 -10.43 -0.19 -1.33
CA LEU A 17 -9.44 -0.79 -2.23
C LEU A 17 -9.23 -2.28 -1.90
N ARG A 18 -9.13 -2.60 -0.61
CA ARG A 18 -9.00 -3.98 -0.10
C ARG A 18 -10.20 -4.84 -0.46
N ARG A 19 -11.41 -4.30 -0.43
CA ARG A 19 -12.64 -5.02 -0.78
C ARG A 19 -12.79 -5.24 -2.28
N VAL A 20 -12.50 -4.22 -3.10
CA VAL A 20 -12.76 -4.28 -4.55
C VAL A 20 -11.65 -4.98 -5.33
N SER A 21 -10.39 -4.88 -4.86
CA SER A 21 -9.22 -5.38 -5.60
C SER A 21 -8.30 -6.28 -4.78
N GLY A 22 -8.57 -6.46 -3.48
CA GLY A 22 -7.69 -7.20 -2.58
C GLY A 22 -6.40 -6.47 -2.20
N ARG A 23 -6.13 -5.29 -2.76
CA ARG A 23 -4.88 -4.55 -2.54
C ARG A 23 -4.86 -3.85 -1.18
N VAL A 24 -3.69 -3.85 -0.55
CA VAL A 24 -3.40 -3.17 0.72
C VAL A 24 -2.44 -2.01 0.41
N ILE A 25 -2.67 -0.86 1.05
CA ILE A 25 -1.87 0.35 0.92
C ILE A 25 -1.55 0.88 2.32
N ASP A 26 -0.53 1.72 2.42
CA ASP A 26 -0.23 2.44 3.66
C ASP A 26 -1.05 3.75 3.71
N ALA A 27 -2.02 3.81 4.61
CA ALA A 27 -2.89 4.98 4.75
C ALA A 27 -2.18 6.20 5.36
N ILE A 28 -1.17 5.98 6.21
CA ILE A 28 -0.38 7.08 6.79
C ILE A 28 0.47 7.68 5.69
N TYR A 29 1.20 6.85 4.96
CA TYR A 29 2.08 7.32 3.90
C TYR A 29 1.33 7.97 2.74
N LEU A 30 0.12 7.47 2.41
CA LEU A 30 -0.81 8.13 1.48
C LEU A 30 -1.14 9.57 1.88
N SER A 31 -1.29 9.83 3.17
CA SER A 31 -1.64 11.17 3.68
C SER A 31 -0.45 12.13 3.83
N GLU A 32 0.78 11.65 3.62
CA GLU A 32 2.01 12.43 3.86
C GLU A 32 2.84 12.66 2.59
N ASN A 33 2.77 11.76 1.61
CA ASN A 33 3.62 11.78 0.43
C ASN A 33 2.80 11.96 -0.86
N SER A 34 3.02 13.05 -1.58
CA SER A 34 2.30 13.39 -2.82
C SER A 34 2.52 12.37 -3.94
N ASP A 35 3.77 11.94 -4.14
CA ASP A 35 4.13 11.04 -5.23
C ASP A 35 3.47 9.66 -5.03
N TYR A 36 3.50 9.16 -3.80
CA TYR A 36 2.80 7.94 -3.42
C TYR A 36 1.27 8.10 -3.55
N ALA A 37 0.73 9.27 -3.18
CA ALA A 37 -0.68 9.55 -3.33
C ALA A 37 -1.13 9.50 -4.80
N GLU A 38 -0.38 10.10 -5.72
CA GLU A 38 -0.67 10.03 -7.16
C GLU A 38 -0.71 8.58 -7.65
N HIS A 39 0.24 7.75 -7.24
CA HIS A 39 0.26 6.33 -7.59
C HIS A 39 -0.97 5.58 -7.06
N VAL A 40 -1.35 5.80 -5.81
CA VAL A 40 -2.53 5.16 -5.20
C VAL A 40 -3.83 5.66 -5.84
N ILE A 41 -3.91 6.93 -6.19
CA ILE A 41 -5.04 7.52 -6.91
C ILE A 41 -5.21 6.85 -8.27
N ALA A 42 -4.14 6.74 -9.06
CA ALA A 42 -4.20 6.07 -10.36
C ALA A 42 -4.63 4.60 -10.23
N LEU A 43 -4.13 3.92 -9.19
CA LEU A 43 -4.53 2.55 -8.87
C LEU A 43 -6.02 2.45 -8.53
N ALA A 44 -6.54 3.39 -7.76
CA ALA A 44 -7.94 3.45 -7.35
C ALA A 44 -8.87 3.77 -8.53
N GLU A 45 -8.49 4.73 -9.38
CA GLU A 45 -9.26 5.09 -10.59
C GLU A 45 -9.35 3.91 -11.58
N ALA A 46 -8.29 3.11 -11.67
CA ALA A 46 -8.28 1.91 -12.52
C ALA A 46 -9.33 0.85 -12.12
N THR A 47 -9.79 0.82 -10.87
CA THR A 47 -10.83 -0.12 -10.44
C THR A 47 -12.23 0.27 -10.91
N ARG A 48 -12.42 1.53 -11.35
CA ARG A 48 -13.71 2.11 -11.79
C ARG A 48 -14.85 1.92 -10.77
N ASP A 49 -14.51 1.80 -9.50
CA ASP A 49 -15.48 1.61 -8.43
C ASP A 49 -16.08 2.96 -8.04
N PRO A 50 -17.40 3.16 -8.10
CA PRO A 50 -18.01 4.49 -7.88
C PRO A 50 -17.75 5.06 -6.49
N GLU A 51 -17.78 4.20 -5.45
CA GLU A 51 -17.53 4.64 -4.08
C GLU A 51 -16.07 5.07 -3.90
N LEU A 52 -15.14 4.27 -4.44
CA LEU A 52 -13.72 4.58 -4.41
C LEU A 52 -13.37 5.86 -5.17
N LEU A 53 -13.95 6.07 -6.36
CA LEU A 53 -13.78 7.30 -7.13
C LEU A 53 -14.22 8.53 -6.35
N ARG A 54 -15.39 8.46 -5.68
CA ARG A 54 -15.88 9.54 -4.81
C ARG A 54 -14.94 9.81 -3.63
N LEU A 55 -14.36 8.77 -3.04
CA LEU A 55 -13.38 8.92 -1.96
C LEU A 55 -12.08 9.56 -2.46
N VAL A 56 -11.62 9.19 -3.65
CA VAL A 56 -10.45 9.76 -4.32
C VAL A 56 -10.65 11.25 -4.63
N GLU A 57 -11.81 11.64 -5.17
CA GLU A 57 -12.13 13.06 -5.41
C GLU A 57 -12.07 13.85 -4.11
N LYS A 58 -12.75 13.37 -3.05
CA LYS A 58 -12.71 14.01 -1.74
C LYS A 58 -11.28 14.10 -1.17
N PHE A 59 -10.46 13.06 -1.41
CA PHE A 59 -9.07 13.05 -0.95
C PHE A 59 -8.26 14.13 -1.65
N LYS A 60 -8.39 14.29 -2.97
CA LYS A 60 -7.70 15.32 -3.76
C LYS A 60 -7.99 16.71 -3.22
N ASP A 61 -9.27 17.01 -2.98
CA ASP A 61 -9.69 18.30 -2.41
C ASP A 61 -8.94 18.59 -1.10
N VAL A 62 -9.02 17.68 -0.12
CA VAL A 62 -8.42 17.88 1.21
C VAL A 62 -6.87 17.86 1.18
N PHE A 63 -6.28 17.07 0.30
CA PHE A 63 -4.84 16.91 0.19
C PHE A 63 -4.18 18.12 -0.50
N GLU A 64 -4.79 18.69 -1.53
CA GLU A 64 -4.30 19.88 -2.23
C GLU A 64 -4.29 21.11 -1.29
N PHE A 65 -5.34 21.30 -0.48
CA PHE A 65 -5.39 22.33 0.56
C PHE A 65 -4.27 22.19 1.61
N SER A 66 -3.81 20.97 1.87
CA SER A 66 -2.72 20.69 2.83
C SER A 66 -1.32 20.95 2.24
N SER A 67 -1.21 20.86 0.91
CA SER A 67 0.04 20.98 0.15
C SER A 67 0.46 22.43 -0.04
N ASP A 68 -0.50 23.35 -0.24
CA ASP A 68 -0.25 24.80 -0.28
C ASP A 68 0.36 25.35 1.01
N SER A 69 0.19 24.64 2.13
CA SER A 69 0.76 25.00 3.44
C SER A 69 2.20 24.50 3.63
N ASN A 70 2.72 23.65 2.74
CA ASN A 70 3.98 22.91 2.91
C ASN A 70 5.02 23.19 1.81
N ILE A 71 4.97 24.35 1.13
CA ILE A 71 6.03 24.78 0.20
C ILE A 71 7.24 25.30 1.00
N SER A 72 7.84 24.47 1.86
CA SER A 72 9.18 24.70 2.37
C SER A 72 9.77 23.47 3.06
N GLN A 73 9.83 22.30 2.42
CA GLN A 73 10.91 21.33 2.66
C GLN A 73 11.19 20.54 1.37
N LYS A 74 12.19 21.02 0.61
CA LYS A 74 12.80 20.29 -0.51
C LYS A 74 13.91 19.36 -0.01
N ALA A 75 14.08 18.29 -0.79
CA ALA A 75 15.32 17.62 -1.18
C ALA A 75 15.72 16.33 -0.44
N GLY A 76 15.58 15.20 -1.14
CA GLY A 76 16.45 14.05 -0.96
C GLY A 76 15.95 12.74 -1.57
N SER A 77 16.31 12.50 -2.85
CA SER A 77 16.72 11.19 -3.45
C SER A 77 15.74 9.98 -3.39
N GLN A 78 15.53 9.14 -4.40
CA GLN A 78 16.13 8.90 -5.72
C GLN A 78 15.19 7.93 -6.48
N GLN A 79 14.88 8.22 -7.74
CA GLN A 79 14.57 7.18 -8.73
C GLN A 79 15.79 6.26 -8.85
N LYS A 80 15.61 4.93 -8.74
CA LYS A 80 16.49 3.93 -9.37
C LYS A 80 15.80 2.55 -9.42
N ASN A 81 15.51 2.15 -10.66
CA ASN A 81 15.63 0.80 -11.22
C ASN A 81 14.83 -0.35 -10.60
N ASN A 82 13.79 -0.70 -11.35
CA ASN A 82 12.94 -1.87 -11.23
C ASN A 82 13.58 -3.08 -11.93
N ASP A 83 14.71 -3.62 -11.42
CA ASP A 83 15.41 -4.71 -12.13
C ASP A 83 16.23 -5.69 -11.27
N GLU A 84 15.80 -5.99 -10.04
CA GLU A 84 16.34 -7.14 -9.32
C GLU A 84 15.28 -7.79 -8.43
N LEU A 85 14.35 -8.52 -9.07
CA LEU A 85 13.68 -9.62 -8.38
C LEU A 85 14.77 -10.66 -8.08
N LEU A 86 15.39 -10.55 -6.91
CA LEU A 86 16.30 -11.57 -6.39
C LEU A 86 15.51 -12.88 -6.28
N LYS A 87 15.56 -13.71 -7.33
CA LYS A 87 15.23 -15.13 -7.24
C LYS A 87 16.33 -15.78 -6.42
N VAL A 88 16.24 -15.65 -5.11
CA VAL A 88 17.03 -16.45 -4.18
C VAL A 88 16.49 -17.87 -4.28
N GLU A 89 17.19 -18.74 -5.01
CA GLU A 89 16.90 -20.16 -4.92
C GLU A 89 17.29 -20.64 -3.52
N PRO A 90 16.44 -21.42 -2.83
CA PRO A 90 16.77 -21.97 -1.53
C PRO A 90 18.03 -22.85 -1.61
N THR A 91 18.93 -22.71 -0.65
CA THR A 91 20.10 -23.60 -0.54
C THR A 91 19.65 -24.96 0.01
N GLU A 92 20.41 -26.03 -0.22
CA GLU A 92 20.13 -27.37 0.33
C GLU A 92 19.94 -27.35 1.87
N ASP A 93 20.70 -26.50 2.58
CA ASP A 93 20.56 -26.27 4.02
C ASP A 93 19.19 -25.67 4.42
N ASP A 94 18.65 -24.74 3.61
CA ASP A 94 17.34 -24.12 3.85
C ASP A 94 16.22 -25.16 3.70
N ILE A 95 16.36 -26.04 2.70
CA ILE A 95 15.44 -27.16 2.47
C ILE A 95 15.49 -28.14 3.63
N TYR A 96 16.69 -28.48 4.12
CA TYR A 96 16.87 -29.37 5.27
C TYR A 96 16.21 -28.82 6.54
N ARG A 97 16.42 -27.53 6.84
CA ARG A 97 15.82 -26.86 7.99
C ARG A 97 14.29 -26.75 7.92
N ALA A 98 13.75 -26.67 6.70
CA ALA A 98 12.30 -26.61 6.49
C ALA A 98 11.60 -27.97 6.65
N GLN A 99 12.35 -29.08 6.76
CA GLN A 99 11.78 -30.41 6.89
C GLN A 99 11.14 -30.61 8.28
N VAL A 100 9.83 -30.45 8.37
CA VAL A 100 9.06 -30.73 9.60
C VAL A 100 8.91 -32.24 9.77
N SER A 101 9.15 -32.75 10.99
CA SER A 101 8.85 -34.15 11.33
C SER A 101 7.36 -34.42 11.16
N HIS A 102 6.98 -35.23 10.18
CA HIS A 102 5.59 -35.63 9.97
C HIS A 102 5.22 -36.63 11.07
N HIS A 103 4.67 -36.14 12.18
CA HIS A 103 4.05 -37.01 13.17
C HIS A 103 2.65 -37.36 12.68
N TYR A 104 2.45 -38.62 12.28
CA TYR A 104 1.16 -39.12 11.84
C TYR A 104 0.20 -39.19 13.05
N ILE A 105 -0.71 -38.23 13.16
CA ILE A 105 -1.80 -38.27 14.14
C ILE A 105 -3.06 -38.73 13.40
N GLY A 106 -3.25 -40.05 13.28
CA GLY A 106 -4.33 -40.58 12.45
C GLY A 106 -4.65 -42.04 12.64
N ALA A 107 -5.21 -42.42 13.79
CA ALA A 107 -6.14 -43.55 13.82
C ALA A 107 -7.44 -43.05 14.45
N LEU A 108 -8.39 -42.60 13.62
CA LEU A 108 -9.78 -42.45 14.07
C LEU A 108 -10.33 -43.85 14.33
N ARG A 109 -10.79 -44.09 15.55
CA ARG A 109 -11.63 -45.22 15.92
C ARG A 109 -13.06 -44.74 16.09
#